data_AF-A0AAU3C3K9-F1
#
_entry.id   AF-A0AAU3C3K9-F1
#
_cell.length_a   1.000
_cell.length_b   1.000
_cell.length_c   1.000
_cell.angle_alpha   90.00
_cell.angle_beta   90.00
_cell.angle_gamma   90.00
#
_symmetry.space_group_name_H-M   'P 1'
#
loop_
_entity.id
_entity.type
_entity.pdbx_description
1 polymer ?
#
loop_
_entity_poly.entity_id
_entity_poly.type
_entity_poly.pdbx_seq_one_letter_code
_entity_poly.pdbx_strand_id
1 'polypeptide(L)'
;MDAAFRRRSGWELLDVVPLTHEEQTVVHLFSKQDPLSAGITVYHSDPVTGASSESPATLEECQKLERAAVWSPEHIEDRLRDHFDGRPNKWVESLRLKP
;
A
#
# COMPACT_ATOMS: atom_id res chain seq x y z
N MET A 1 -2.78 15.20 -8.32
CA MET A 1 -2.69 13.90 -7.63
C MET A 1 -1.53 13.18 -8.31
N ASP A 2 -0.30 13.64 -8.07
CA ASP A 2 0.86 13.33 -8.95
C ASP A 2 2.13 13.06 -8.13
N ALA A 3 1.97 12.60 -6.88
CA ALA A 3 3.09 12.46 -5.95
C ALA A 3 4.20 11.55 -6.49
N ALA A 4 3.82 10.48 -7.21
CA ALA A 4 4.75 9.54 -7.84
C ALA A 4 5.47 10.12 -9.09
N PHE A 5 4.87 11.10 -9.77
CA PHE A 5 5.38 11.71 -11.01
C PHE A 5 6.00 13.10 -10.78
N ARG A 6 6.34 13.45 -9.53
CA ARG A 6 6.98 14.73 -9.22
C ARG A 6 8.34 14.81 -9.91
N ARG A 7 8.75 16.03 -10.30
CA ARG A 7 9.94 16.41 -11.11
C ARG A 7 11.31 15.76 -10.80
N ARG A 8 11.45 14.97 -9.73
CA ARG A 8 12.71 14.32 -9.31
C ARG A 8 12.68 12.79 -9.31
N SER A 9 11.55 12.14 -9.61
CA SER A 9 11.46 10.68 -9.55
C SER A 9 12.11 9.93 -10.71
N GLY A 10 12.43 10.61 -11.81
CA GLY A 10 12.91 9.95 -13.03
C GLY A 10 11.83 9.15 -13.79
N TRP A 11 10.61 9.07 -13.25
CA TRP A 11 9.48 8.39 -13.89
C TRP A 11 8.72 9.36 -14.80
N GLU A 12 8.58 9.01 -16.07
CA GLU A 12 7.77 9.71 -17.05
C GLU A 12 6.38 9.05 -17.15
N LEU A 13 5.32 9.87 -17.21
CA LEU A 13 3.97 9.36 -17.45
C LEU A 13 3.85 8.95 -18.92
N LEU A 14 3.76 7.65 -19.18
CA LEU A 14 3.62 7.12 -20.54
C LEU A 14 2.17 7.05 -21.02
N ASP A 15 1.25 6.59 -20.16
CA ASP A 15 -0.16 6.44 -20.49
C ASP A 15 -1.04 6.44 -19.22
N VAL A 16 -2.34 6.65 -19.38
CA VAL A 16 -3.35 6.55 -18.33
C VAL A 16 -4.46 5.63 -18.82
N VAL A 17 -4.48 4.40 -18.30
CA VAL A 17 -5.53 3.42 -18.60
C VAL A 17 -6.62 3.52 -17.53
N PRO A 18 -7.90 3.76 -17.90
CA PRO A 18 -8.99 3.77 -16.93
C PRO A 18 -9.22 2.37 -16.38
N LEU A 19 -9.52 2.27 -15.09
CA LEU A 19 -9.93 1.02 -14.45
C LEU A 19 -11.21 0.48 -15.09
N THR A 20 -11.32 -0.84 -15.20
CA THR A 20 -12.56 -1.53 -15.57
C THR A 20 -13.64 -1.34 -14.49
N HIS A 21 -14.90 -1.62 -14.83
CA HIS A 21 -16.00 -1.53 -13.87
C HIS A 21 -15.78 -2.46 -12.66
N GLU A 22 -15.25 -3.66 -12.87
CA GLU A 22 -14.93 -4.60 -11.80
C GLU A 22 -13.86 -4.02 -10.87
N GLU A 23 -12.74 -3.53 -11.42
CA GLU A 23 -11.66 -2.92 -10.64
C GLU A 23 -12.12 -1.71 -9.81
N GLN A 24 -13.04 -0.90 -10.35
CA GLN A 24 -13.63 0.23 -9.63
C GLN A 24 -14.51 -0.18 -8.45
N THR A 25 -14.90 -1.45 -8.34
CA THR A 25 -15.72 -1.96 -7.23
C THR A 25 -14.92 -2.70 -6.17
N VAL A 26 -13.61 -2.90 -6.39
CA VAL A 26 -12.77 -3.64 -5.46
C VAL A 26 -12.51 -2.82 -4.19
N VAL A 27 -12.96 -3.33 -3.05
CA VAL A 27 -12.62 -2.77 -1.75
C VAL A 27 -11.20 -3.19 -1.39
N HIS A 28 -10.32 -2.20 -1.25
CA HIS A 28 -8.94 -2.43 -0.82
C HIS A 28 -8.83 -2.31 0.70
N LEU A 29 -8.24 -3.33 1.31
CA LEU A 29 -7.99 -3.40 2.74
C LEU A 29 -6.50 -3.31 3.03
N PHE A 30 -6.14 -2.46 3.99
CA PHE A 30 -4.76 -2.29 4.41
C PHE A 30 -4.63 -2.36 5.92
N SER A 31 -3.50 -2.89 6.41
CA SER A 31 -3.19 -2.87 7.83
C SER A 31 -2.55 -1.55 8.24
N LYS A 32 -2.83 -1.12 9.47
CA LYS A 32 -2.15 -0.01 10.15
C LYS A 32 -1.77 -0.43 11.56
N GLN A 33 -0.72 0.20 12.07
CA GLN A 33 -0.31 0.06 13.46
C GLN A 33 0.18 1.42 13.94
N ASP A 34 -0.43 1.89 15.01
CA ASP A 34 -0.02 3.12 15.67
C ASP A 34 1.34 2.89 16.37
N PRO A 35 2.38 3.67 16.04
CA PRO A 35 3.69 3.52 16.67
C PRO A 35 3.71 3.89 18.17
N LEU A 36 2.71 4.61 18.68
CA LEU A 36 2.65 5.02 20.09
C LEU A 36 1.91 4.00 20.96
N SER A 37 0.71 3.58 20.54
CA SER A 37 -0.12 2.63 21.30
C SER A 37 0.10 1.17 20.94
N ALA A 38 0.80 0.90 19.83
CA ALA A 38 0.89 -0.41 19.17
C ALA A 38 -0.46 -0.97 18.69
N GLY A 39 -1.55 -0.20 18.77
CA GLY A 39 -2.88 -0.62 18.31
C GLY A 39 -2.90 -0.90 16.80
N ILE A 40 -3.54 -1.99 16.41
CA ILE A 40 -3.66 -2.45 15.02
C ILE A 40 -5.08 -2.17 14.51
N THR A 41 -5.17 -1.63 13.30
CA THR A 41 -6.44 -1.38 12.61
C THR A 41 -6.38 -1.88 11.18
N VAL A 42 -7.55 -2.22 10.62
CA VAL A 42 -7.75 -2.38 9.18
C VAL A 42 -8.36 -1.09 8.65
N TYR A 43 -7.71 -0.52 7.65
CA TYR A 43 -8.18 0.61 6.87
C TYR A 43 -9.01 0.12 5.68
N HIS A 44 -10.24 0.63 5.60
CA HIS A 44 -11.20 0.36 4.55
C HIS A 44 -11.32 1.60 3.67
N SER A 45 -11.22 1.42 2.35
CA SER A 45 -11.48 2.48 1.37
C SER A 45 -12.58 2.03 0.43
N ASP A 46 -13.72 2.73 0.47
CA ASP A 46 -14.82 2.51 -0.47
C ASP A 46 -14.47 3.19 -1.80
N PRO A 47 -14.30 2.41 -2.89
CA PRO A 47 -13.88 2.97 -4.16
C PRO A 47 -15.00 3.73 -4.90
N VAL A 48 -16.26 3.52 -4.55
CA VAL A 48 -17.43 4.15 -5.19
C VAL A 48 -17.76 5.47 -4.52
N THR A 49 -17.80 5.50 -3.18
CA THR A 49 -18.15 6.71 -2.43
C THR A 49 -16.93 7.57 -2.09
N GLY A 50 -15.73 7.00 -2.13
CA GLY A 50 -14.50 7.64 -1.65
C GLY A 50 -14.44 7.75 -0.13
N ALA A 51 -15.39 7.16 0.60
CA ALA A 51 -15.37 7.14 2.06
C ALA A 51 -14.29 6.19 2.57
N SER A 52 -13.69 6.53 3.71
CA SER A 52 -12.74 5.65 4.38
C SER A 52 -13.05 5.50 5.86
N SER A 53 -12.83 4.31 6.40
CA SER A 53 -13.02 3.99 7.80
C SER A 53 -11.89 3.09 8.33
N GLU A 54 -11.78 3.00 9.65
CA GLU A 54 -10.85 2.08 10.31
C GLU A 54 -11.59 1.26 11.35
N SER A 55 -11.25 -0.03 11.44
CA SER A 55 -11.76 -0.94 12.47
C SER A 55 -10.60 -1.55 13.25
N PRO A 56 -10.71 -1.74 14.57
CA PRO A 56 -9.73 -2.50 15.34
C PRO A 56 -9.51 -3.89 14.73
N ALA A 57 -8.27 -4.37 14.78
CA ALA A 57 -7.90 -5.68 14.25
C ALA A 57 -6.76 -6.31 15.07
N THR A 58 -6.58 -7.59 14.86
CA THR A 58 -5.48 -8.40 15.41
C THR A 58 -4.34 -8.52 14.40
N LEU A 59 -3.17 -8.93 14.90
CA LEU A 59 -2.02 -9.24 14.05
C LEU A 59 -2.34 -10.35 13.04
N GLU A 60 -3.08 -11.38 13.48
CA GLU A 60 -3.47 -12.54 12.66
C GLU A 60 -4.37 -12.13 11.49
N GLU A 61 -5.41 -11.32 11.76
CA GLU A 61 -6.30 -10.79 10.73
C GLU A 61 -5.55 -9.97 9.68
N CYS A 62 -4.47 -9.28 10.09
CA CYS A 62 -3.67 -8.46 9.20
C CYS A 62 -2.57 -9.20 8.43
N GLN A 63 -2.31 -10.49 8.68
CA GLN A 63 -1.17 -11.20 8.07
C GLN A 63 -1.21 -11.23 6.53
N LYS A 64 -2.41 -11.18 5.95
CA LYS A 64 -2.62 -11.20 4.49
C LYS A 64 -2.81 -9.80 3.89
N LEU A 65 -2.76 -8.75 4.70
CA LEU A 65 -3.00 -7.38 4.27
C LEU A 65 -1.68 -6.63 4.09
N GLU A 66 -1.58 -5.86 3.02
CA GLU A 66 -0.48 -4.92 2.88
C GLU A 66 -0.58 -3.80 3.92
N ARG A 67 0.56 -3.27 4.35
CA ARG A 67 0.60 -2.09 5.20
C ARG A 67 0.15 -0.86 4.42
N ALA A 68 -0.73 -0.05 4.99
CA ALA A 68 -1.06 1.27 4.46
C ALA A 68 0.19 2.16 4.48
N ALA A 69 0.77 2.43 3.32
CA ALA A 69 1.98 3.23 3.16
C ALA A 69 1.94 4.03 1.85
N VAL A 70 2.63 5.17 1.86
CA VAL A 70 2.90 5.92 0.63
C VAL A 70 4.23 5.43 0.07
N TRP A 71 4.20 5.00 -1.18
CA TRP A 71 5.38 4.46 -1.85
C TRP A 71 6.03 5.51 -2.74
N SER A 72 7.33 5.73 -2.52
CA SER A 72 8.17 6.49 -3.44
C SER A 72 8.60 5.61 -4.62
N PRO A 73 8.92 6.19 -5.78
CA PRO A 73 9.33 5.44 -6.98
C PRO A 73 10.50 4.48 -6.73
N GLU A 74 11.50 4.89 -5.96
CA GLU A 74 12.66 4.04 -5.63
C GLU A 74 12.25 2.81 -4.80
N HIS A 75 11.18 2.93 -3.99
CA HIS A 75 10.65 1.79 -3.26
C HIS A 75 10.02 0.77 -4.21
N ILE A 76 9.32 1.23 -5.25
CA ILE A 76 8.71 0.38 -6.26
C ILE A 76 9.78 -0.32 -7.10
N GLU A 77 10.80 0.42 -7.56
CA GLU A 77 11.92 -0.12 -8.32
C GLU A 77 12.67 -1.21 -7.55
N ASP A 78 12.99 -0.95 -6.28
CA ASP A 78 13.63 -1.94 -5.42
C ASP A 78 12.74 -3.18 -5.25
N ARG A 79 11.44 -2.99 -5.05
CA ARG A 79 10.50 -4.11 -4.84
C ARG A 79 10.34 -4.97 -6.09
N LEU A 80 10.30 -4.37 -7.28
CA LEU A 80 10.29 -5.10 -8.55
C LEU A 80 11.58 -5.88 -8.77
N ARG A 81 12.74 -5.21 -8.58
CA ARG A 81 14.06 -5.86 -8.72
C ARG A 81 14.20 -7.04 -7.77
N ASP A 82 13.87 -6.84 -6.50
CA ASP A 82 14.00 -7.86 -5.46
C ASP A 82 13.05 -9.04 -5.71
N HIS A 83 11.85 -8.78 -6.22
CA HIS A 83 10.90 -9.82 -6.62
C HIS A 83 11.46 -10.72 -7.73
N PHE A 84 12.00 -10.13 -8.81
CA PHE A 84 12.57 -10.90 -9.92
C PHE A 84 13.90 -11.58 -9.55
N ASP A 85 14.67 -11.02 -8.62
CA ASP A 85 15.88 -11.62 -8.07
C ASP A 85 15.59 -12.69 -6.99
N GLY A 86 14.33 -12.88 -6.60
CA GLY A 86 13.92 -13.86 -5.57
C GLY A 86 14.44 -13.54 -4.17
N ARG A 87 14.68 -12.26 -3.85
CA ARG A 87 15.23 -11.84 -2.54
C ARG A 87 14.24 -11.00 -1.73
N PRO A 88 14.38 -10.97 -0.38
CA PRO A 88 13.54 -10.12 0.46
C PRO A 88 13.72 -8.64 0.15
N ASN A 89 12.62 -7.88 0.16
CA ASN A 89 12.66 -6.43 -0.07
C ASN A 89 12.69 -5.64 1.25
N LYS A 90 13.72 -4.82 1.44
CA LYS A 90 13.95 -4.05 2.68
C LYS A 90 12.77 -3.14 3.07
N TRP A 91 12.02 -2.60 2.11
CA TRP A 91 10.90 -1.70 2.38
C TRP A 91 9.68 -2.46 2.85
N VAL A 92 9.41 -3.63 2.25
CA VAL A 92 8.37 -4.54 2.73
C VAL A 92 8.69 -5.02 4.14
N GLU A 93 9.95 -5.39 4.39
CA GLU A 93 10.40 -5.83 5.71
C GLU A 93 10.24 -4.74 6.79
N SER A 94 10.58 -3.49 6.47
CA SER A 94 10.49 -2.37 7.43
C SER A 94 9.04 -1.99 7.78
N LEU A 95 8.08 -2.35 6.93
CA LEU A 95 6.65 -2.07 7.11
C LEU A 95 5.86 -3.19 7.82
N ARG A 96 6.50 -4.32 8.12
CA ARG A 96 5.87 -5.43 8.84
C ARG A 96 5.26 -4.95 10.16
N LEU A 97 4.10 -5.49 10.51
CA LEU A 97 3.49 -5.28 11.82
C LEU A 97 4.39 -5.86 12.90
N LYS A 98 4.54 -5.11 13.98
CA LYS A 98 5.30 -5.54 15.15
C LYS A 98 4.35 -6.17 16.17
N PRO A 99 4.75 -7.23 16.88
CA PRO A 99 3.99 -7.75 18.00
C PRO A 99 3.91 -6.74 19.15
#